data_AF-A0A2T4CIJ4-F1
#
_entry.id   AF-A0A2T4CIJ4-F1
#
_cell.length_a   1.000
_cell.length_b   1.000
_cell.length_c   1.000
_cell.angle_alpha   90.00
_cell.angle_beta   90.00
_cell.angle_gamma   90.00
#
_symmetry.space_group_name_H-M   'P 1'
#
loop_
_entity.id
_entity.type
_entity.pdbx_description
1 polymer ?
#
loop_
_entity_poly.entity_id
_entity_poly.type
_entity_poly.pdbx_seq_one_letter_code
_entity_poly.pdbx_strand_id
1 'polypeptide(L)'
;MTSLVELAFDGILKPSDLIGREKEIDAVDKETLFTPLGAAVFSGHKEAIKLLLDNGANPNGVPGSYPPLWIAAARTKGHIGSIVGMLLARKPEVDIASDLTNNSTPLLDLVKRYRSEDDVYVMEALVEAGADPNAKNKRGESAKSVATARKDKKILAVLSPKEWKRRHIKDLLMIGSLILFVFAWVNKRYGLMAASVAATIGAGIMGPIEKRFKIKGRLSKKIPEHILEKIEKDQSEKNFMEEINRYIKKAHLDQFFRKEQGDFLDRVVKKAVELKDNPKSNAHPSDLIRLALFQPVLYCDDSGSMKRDNRKQLQADLSERITSLTTRLVPDGTGIELRLINSSNQGFMSNPSPSDVNDILMNRVTYAGPTEIGTNCRKKILEEVVYRPIEEGRFHRPVLVSILTDGCPLGPPGSSETRDTLKEVIIECGKFLEKKKYGKNVVRFQISQIGQDAAAKEFIMNLALDPQLEGVLYCTTRQLDDDFKELRSNEHRLEQWLLDLLMQPILEAN
;
A
#
# COMPACT_ATOMS: atom_id res chain seq x y z
N MET A 1 -15.97 0.38 35.99
CA MET A 1 -15.50 1.25 34.89
C MET A 1 -14.37 0.52 34.21
N THR A 2 -14.43 0.40 32.88
CA THR A 2 -13.34 -0.19 32.09
C THR A 2 -12.07 0.63 32.27
N SER A 3 -10.94 -0.05 32.50
CA SER A 3 -9.66 0.62 32.72
C SER A 3 -9.18 1.30 31.43
N LEU A 4 -8.38 2.37 31.54
CA LEU A 4 -7.75 2.98 30.36
C LEU A 4 -6.82 1.99 29.65
N VAL A 5 -6.26 1.02 30.38
CA VAL A 5 -5.41 -0.03 29.83
C VAL A 5 -6.19 -0.97 28.92
N GLU A 6 -7.36 -1.46 29.35
CA GLU A 6 -8.24 -2.30 28.51
C GLU A 6 -8.73 -1.54 27.27
N LEU A 7 -9.20 -0.30 27.42
CA LEU A 7 -9.67 0.52 26.30
C LEU A 7 -8.56 0.78 25.27
N ALA A 8 -7.33 1.01 25.75
CA ALA A 8 -6.15 1.20 24.92
C ALA A 8 -5.70 -0.10 24.25
N PHE A 9 -5.81 -1.24 24.95
CA PHE A 9 -5.49 -2.57 24.43
C PHE A 9 -6.45 -3.01 23.32
N ASP A 10 -7.75 -2.72 23.47
CA ASP A 10 -8.80 -3.07 22.51
C ASP A 10 -8.95 -2.06 21.36
N GLY A 11 -8.25 -0.92 21.43
CA GLY A 11 -8.24 0.11 20.38
C GLY A 11 -9.52 0.93 20.30
N ILE A 12 -10.37 0.89 21.32
CA ILE A 12 -11.66 1.60 21.37
C ILE A 12 -11.61 2.89 22.21
N LEU A 13 -10.43 3.26 22.72
CA LEU A 13 -10.20 4.46 23.52
C LEU A 13 -10.57 5.75 22.76
N LYS A 14 -11.49 6.53 23.33
CA LYS A 14 -11.97 7.81 22.76
C LYS A 14 -11.57 9.00 23.65
N PRO A 15 -11.55 10.23 23.11
CA PRO A 15 -11.27 11.44 23.90
C PRO A 15 -12.20 11.62 25.11
N SER A 16 -13.46 11.17 25.00
CA SER A 16 -14.43 11.19 26.10
C SER A 16 -14.00 10.36 27.30
N ASP A 17 -13.24 9.29 27.07
CA ASP A 17 -12.85 8.33 28.10
C ASP A 17 -11.71 8.85 28.97
N LEU A 18 -11.05 9.94 28.58
CA LEU A 18 -9.95 10.58 29.30
C LEU A 18 -10.41 11.73 30.21
N ILE A 19 -11.65 12.22 30.05
CA ILE A 19 -12.16 13.37 30.80
C ILE A 19 -12.27 13.01 32.29
N GLY A 20 -11.52 13.72 33.14
CA GLY A 20 -11.50 13.52 34.59
C GLY A 20 -10.74 12.28 35.07
N ARG A 21 -9.95 11.65 34.18
CA ARG A 21 -9.13 10.46 34.48
C ARG A 21 -7.64 10.72 34.32
N GLU A 22 -7.19 11.95 34.56
CA GLU A 22 -5.79 12.35 34.41
C GLU A 22 -4.85 11.53 35.29
N LYS A 23 -5.32 11.07 36.46
CA LYS A 23 -4.54 10.21 37.38
C LYS A 23 -4.35 8.78 36.87
N GLU A 24 -5.13 8.33 35.90
CA GLU A 24 -5.09 6.97 35.35
C GLU A 24 -4.23 6.87 34.08
N ILE A 25 -3.80 8.01 33.52
CA ILE A 25 -3.15 8.05 32.20
C ILE A 25 -1.84 7.26 32.11
N ASP A 26 -1.14 7.15 33.25
CA ASP A 26 0.09 6.36 33.43
C ASP A 26 -0.11 5.22 34.45
N ALA A 27 -1.34 4.86 34.80
CA ALA A 27 -1.60 3.79 35.75
C ALA A 27 -1.11 2.44 35.21
N VAL A 28 -0.34 1.72 36.04
CA VAL A 28 0.17 0.40 35.66
C VAL A 28 -0.86 -0.65 36.00
N ASP A 29 -1.30 -1.39 34.99
CA ASP A 29 -2.13 -2.57 35.20
C ASP A 29 -1.33 -3.68 35.92
N LYS A 30 -1.94 -4.30 36.93
CA LYS A 30 -1.24 -5.23 37.83
C LYS A 30 -0.98 -6.59 37.18
N GLU A 31 -1.74 -6.96 36.16
CA GLU A 31 -1.62 -8.27 35.50
C GLU A 31 -0.65 -8.21 34.34
N THR A 32 -0.80 -7.20 33.47
CA THR A 32 0.00 -7.02 32.26
C THR A 32 1.27 -6.22 32.48
N LEU A 33 1.34 -5.42 33.56
CA LEU A 33 2.42 -4.45 33.83
C LEU A 33 2.58 -3.40 32.72
N PHE A 34 1.49 -3.08 32.02
CA PHE A 34 1.44 -2.02 31.02
C PHE A 34 0.79 -0.76 31.58
N THR A 35 1.26 0.40 31.13
CA THR A 35 0.48 1.64 31.16
C THR A 35 -0.54 1.62 30.00
N PRO A 36 -1.55 2.51 29.98
CA PRO A 36 -2.43 2.65 28.83
C PRO A 36 -1.65 2.85 27.52
N LEU A 37 -0.59 3.65 27.55
CA LEU A 37 0.29 3.84 26.40
C LEU A 37 1.01 2.53 26.01
N GLY A 38 1.52 1.79 26.99
CA GLY A 38 2.16 0.49 26.74
C GLY A 38 1.21 -0.52 26.11
N ALA A 39 -0.04 -0.57 26.54
CA ALA A 39 -1.07 -1.44 25.98
C ALA A 39 -1.43 -1.07 24.53
N ALA A 40 -1.63 0.22 24.24
CA ALA A 40 -1.86 0.69 22.88
C ALA A 40 -0.68 0.39 21.93
N VAL A 41 0.56 0.54 22.43
CA VAL A 41 1.79 0.20 21.69
C VAL A 41 1.91 -1.30 21.43
N PHE A 42 1.56 -2.14 22.41
CA PHE A 42 1.58 -3.58 22.28
C PHE A 42 0.59 -4.07 21.20
N SER A 43 -0.64 -3.55 21.23
CA SER A 43 -1.70 -3.92 20.28
C SER A 43 -1.60 -3.21 18.92
N GLY A 44 -0.78 -2.14 18.81
CA GLY A 44 -0.54 -1.43 17.56
C GLY A 44 -1.58 -0.36 17.20
N HIS A 45 -2.37 0.11 18.18
CA HIS A 45 -3.46 1.06 17.97
C HIS A 45 -2.96 2.51 17.93
N LYS A 46 -2.63 3.01 16.74
CA LYS A 46 -1.96 4.30 16.54
C LYS A 46 -2.77 5.49 17.03
N GLU A 47 -4.08 5.45 16.87
CA GLU A 47 -5.01 6.48 17.29
C GLU A 47 -5.05 6.58 18.83
N ALA A 48 -5.04 5.44 19.52
CA ALA A 48 -4.96 5.38 20.98
C ALA A 48 -3.59 5.87 21.48
N ILE A 49 -2.49 5.46 20.82
CA ILE A 49 -1.13 5.96 21.12
C ILE A 49 -1.08 7.48 21.00
N LYS A 50 -1.56 8.02 19.88
CA LYS A 50 -1.60 9.46 19.63
C LYS A 50 -2.43 10.18 20.70
N LEU A 51 -3.63 9.69 20.96
CA LEU A 51 -4.55 10.28 21.94
C LEU A 51 -3.92 10.31 23.34
N LEU A 52 -3.30 9.22 23.79
CA LEU A 52 -2.65 9.15 25.09
C LEU A 52 -1.44 10.10 25.19
N LEU A 53 -0.57 10.14 24.18
CA LEU A 53 0.57 11.06 24.13
C LEU A 53 0.13 12.53 24.07
N ASP A 54 -0.94 12.84 23.34
CA ASP A 54 -1.51 14.18 23.25
C ASP A 54 -2.13 14.64 24.59
N ASN A 55 -2.53 13.69 25.44
CA ASN A 55 -3.07 13.97 26.77
C ASN A 55 -2.03 13.81 27.90
N GLY A 56 -0.75 13.65 27.56
CA GLY A 56 0.35 13.71 28.53
C GLY A 56 0.79 12.36 29.11
N ALA A 57 0.39 11.23 28.51
CA ALA A 57 0.96 9.93 28.86
C ALA A 57 2.49 9.95 28.73
N ASN A 58 3.19 9.39 29.69
CA ASN A 58 4.64 9.42 29.73
C ASN A 58 5.24 8.48 28.67
N PRO A 59 5.96 8.99 27.65
CA PRO A 59 6.53 8.16 26.58
C PRO A 59 7.63 7.21 27.07
N ASN A 60 8.20 7.48 28.25
CA ASN A 60 9.18 6.61 28.91
C ASN A 60 8.52 5.45 29.67
N GLY A 61 7.20 5.52 29.91
CA GLY A 61 6.52 4.69 30.90
C GLY A 61 6.86 5.11 32.32
N VAL A 62 6.48 4.29 33.29
CA VAL A 62 6.70 4.56 34.72
C VAL A 62 7.38 3.37 35.40
N PRO A 63 8.03 3.57 36.56
CA PRO A 63 8.65 2.47 37.29
C PRO A 63 7.65 1.32 37.54
N GLY A 64 8.09 0.09 37.30
CA GLY A 64 7.25 -1.11 37.44
C GLY A 64 6.44 -1.48 36.18
N SER A 65 6.53 -0.70 35.09
CA SER A 65 5.94 -1.06 33.80
C SER A 65 7.00 -1.47 32.75
N TYR A 66 6.55 -2.09 31.66
CA TYR A 66 7.36 -2.19 30.46
C TYR A 66 7.48 -0.80 29.78
N PRO A 67 8.69 -0.38 29.35
CA PRO A 67 8.86 0.90 28.66
C PRO A 67 8.17 0.88 27.29
N PRO A 68 7.37 1.89 26.91
CA PRO A 68 6.65 1.91 25.62
C PRO A 68 7.57 1.74 24.41
N LEU A 69 8.72 2.42 24.39
CA LEU A 69 9.68 2.29 23.28
C LEU A 69 10.28 0.88 23.20
N TRP A 70 10.48 0.22 24.34
CA TRP A 70 10.90 -1.18 24.38
C TRP A 70 9.80 -2.13 23.88
N ILE A 71 8.54 -1.91 24.28
CA ILE A 71 7.39 -2.70 23.79
C ILE A 71 7.31 -2.61 22.27
N ALA A 72 7.43 -1.40 21.72
CA ALA A 72 7.44 -1.14 20.28
C ALA A 72 8.49 -1.98 19.55
N ALA A 73 9.72 -1.99 20.09
CA ALA A 73 10.84 -2.74 19.53
C ALA A 73 10.72 -4.27 19.69
N ALA A 74 10.03 -4.75 20.72
CA ALA A 74 10.10 -6.15 21.14
C ALA A 74 8.85 -6.98 20.81
N ARG A 75 7.66 -6.36 20.72
CA ARG A 75 6.38 -7.07 20.90
C ARG A 75 5.20 -6.58 20.06
N THR A 76 5.35 -5.54 19.25
CA THR A 76 4.23 -4.97 18.48
C THR A 76 3.83 -5.85 17.29
N LYS A 77 2.52 -6.02 17.08
CA LYS A 77 1.95 -6.64 15.88
C LYS A 77 1.81 -5.59 14.77
N GLY A 78 2.67 -5.64 13.75
CA GLY A 78 2.59 -4.77 12.57
C GLY A 78 2.96 -3.30 12.83
N HIS A 79 3.37 -2.58 11.78
CA HIS A 79 3.61 -1.12 11.78
C HIS A 79 4.63 -0.55 12.79
N ILE A 80 5.62 -1.34 13.20
CA ILE A 80 6.69 -0.98 14.16
C ILE A 80 7.32 0.39 13.89
N GLY A 81 7.69 0.70 12.65
CA GLY A 81 8.34 1.98 12.31
C GLY A 81 7.49 3.22 12.62
N SER A 82 6.19 3.16 12.36
CA SER A 82 5.28 4.28 12.66
C SER A 82 5.09 4.50 14.16
N ILE A 83 5.06 3.41 14.94
CA ILE A 83 4.87 3.47 16.39
C ILE A 83 6.13 3.97 17.09
N VAL A 84 7.30 3.47 16.69
CA VAL A 84 8.59 3.99 17.14
C VAL A 84 8.72 5.47 16.79
N GLY A 85 8.34 5.87 15.59
CA GLY A 85 8.32 7.29 15.19
C GLY A 85 7.42 8.16 16.08
N MET A 86 6.20 7.71 16.39
CA MET A 86 5.28 8.43 17.29
C MET A 86 5.84 8.58 18.71
N LEU A 87 6.51 7.55 19.23
CA LEU A 87 7.14 7.60 20.55
C LEU A 87 8.37 8.52 20.54
N LEU A 88 9.28 8.36 19.58
CA LEU A 88 10.49 9.18 19.45
C LEU A 88 10.19 10.67 19.28
N ALA A 89 9.05 11.03 18.67
CA ALA A 89 8.58 12.41 18.55
C ALA A 89 8.39 13.11 19.91
N ARG A 90 8.16 12.34 20.97
CA ARG A 90 8.03 12.84 22.35
C ARG A 90 9.36 12.86 23.11
N LYS A 91 10.48 12.61 22.41
CA LYS A 91 11.85 12.56 22.94
C LYS A 91 11.98 11.71 24.22
N PRO A 92 11.52 10.45 24.20
CA PRO A 92 11.78 9.52 25.29
C PRO A 92 13.30 9.31 25.41
N GLU A 93 13.71 8.85 26.58
CA GLU A 93 15.07 8.34 26.74
C GLU A 93 15.17 6.99 25.98
N VAL A 94 16.01 6.97 24.95
CA VAL A 94 15.98 5.93 23.90
C VAL A 94 16.47 4.57 24.41
N ASP A 95 17.36 4.58 25.40
CA ASP A 95 17.92 3.37 26.01
C ASP A 95 17.17 2.91 27.27
N ILE A 96 15.96 3.45 27.55
CA ILE A 96 15.19 2.99 28.69
C ILE A 96 14.94 1.49 28.59
N ALA A 97 15.36 0.82 29.65
CA ALA A 97 15.06 -0.55 29.94
C ALA A 97 14.54 -0.65 31.37
N SER A 98 13.85 -1.74 31.68
CA SER A 98 13.39 -2.00 33.04
C SER A 98 13.89 -3.35 33.53
N ASP A 99 13.78 -3.58 34.84
CA ASP A 99 14.10 -4.89 35.41
C ASP A 99 13.26 -6.01 34.79
N LEU A 100 12.03 -5.70 34.35
CA LEU A 100 11.13 -6.61 33.62
C LEU A 100 11.70 -7.04 32.26
N THR A 101 12.55 -6.21 31.64
CA THR A 101 13.23 -6.51 30.37
C THR A 101 14.63 -7.08 30.57
N ASN A 102 15.03 -7.39 31.81
CA ASN A 102 16.40 -7.76 32.17
C ASN A 102 17.41 -6.66 31.80
N ASN A 103 16.98 -5.40 31.85
CA ASN A 103 17.69 -4.22 31.33
C ASN A 103 18.09 -4.34 29.85
N SER A 104 17.31 -5.06 29.05
CA SER A 104 17.48 -5.09 27.59
C SER A 104 16.98 -3.76 27.02
N THR A 105 17.84 -3.00 26.32
CA THR A 105 17.45 -1.75 25.63
C THR A 105 16.57 -2.06 24.42
N PRO A 106 15.75 -1.10 23.94
CA PRO A 106 14.94 -1.29 22.74
C PRO A 106 15.78 -1.74 21.53
N LEU A 107 16.95 -1.12 21.33
CA LEU A 107 17.88 -1.47 20.26
C LEU A 107 18.44 -2.90 20.39
N LEU A 108 18.84 -3.32 21.59
CA LEU A 108 19.33 -4.68 21.84
C LEU A 108 18.23 -5.72 21.58
N ASP A 109 17.01 -5.46 22.03
CA ASP A 109 15.91 -6.41 21.86
C ASP A 109 15.51 -6.57 20.39
N LEU A 110 15.49 -5.47 19.63
CA LEU A 110 15.25 -5.48 18.19
C LEU A 110 16.33 -6.26 17.43
N VAL A 111 17.61 -6.03 17.75
CA VAL A 111 18.74 -6.78 17.15
C VAL A 111 18.66 -8.29 17.43
N LYS A 112 18.06 -8.70 18.55
CA LYS A 112 17.89 -10.13 18.84
C LYS A 112 16.81 -10.78 17.99
N ARG A 113 15.79 -10.04 17.57
CA ARG A 113 14.52 -10.59 17.06
C ARG A 113 14.18 -10.20 15.64
N TYR A 114 14.89 -9.25 15.01
CA TYR A 114 14.56 -8.75 13.67
C TYR A 114 14.39 -9.85 12.63
N ARG A 115 13.44 -9.65 11.72
CA ARG A 115 13.09 -10.59 10.63
C ARG A 115 12.90 -9.90 9.29
N SER A 116 12.79 -8.57 9.25
CA SER A 116 12.49 -7.81 8.04
C SER A 116 13.45 -6.63 7.84
N GLU A 117 13.41 -6.05 6.63
CA GLU A 117 14.06 -4.77 6.33
C GLU A 117 13.49 -3.61 7.15
N ASP A 118 12.19 -3.67 7.51
CA ASP A 118 11.53 -2.66 8.33
C ASP A 118 12.15 -2.54 9.73
N ASP A 119 12.55 -3.66 10.32
CA ASP A 119 13.25 -3.68 11.61
C ASP A 119 14.62 -2.99 11.52
N VAL A 120 15.28 -3.07 10.37
CA VAL A 120 16.58 -2.42 10.13
C VAL A 120 16.42 -0.90 10.12
N TYR A 121 15.39 -0.38 9.44
CA TYR A 121 15.07 1.06 9.48
C TYR A 121 14.74 1.54 10.89
N VAL A 122 14.08 0.71 11.71
CA VAL A 122 13.80 1.04 13.11
C VAL A 122 15.09 1.06 13.94
N MET A 123 16.03 0.15 13.70
CA MET A 123 17.35 0.20 14.36
C MET A 123 18.11 1.48 14.02
N GLU A 124 18.07 1.90 12.76
CA GLU A 124 18.66 3.16 12.31
C GLU A 124 18.05 4.34 13.07
N ALA A 125 16.71 4.43 13.11
CA ALA A 125 16.01 5.49 13.82
C ALA A 125 16.35 5.55 15.32
N LEU A 126 16.52 4.40 15.99
CA LEU A 126 16.94 4.34 17.39
C LEU A 126 18.39 4.82 17.58
N VAL A 127 19.32 4.38 16.73
CA VAL A 127 20.73 4.82 16.80
C VAL A 127 20.84 6.32 16.55
N GLU A 128 20.06 6.86 15.62
CA GLU A 128 20.01 8.30 15.32
C GLU A 128 19.38 9.12 16.44
N ALA A 129 18.37 8.57 17.10
CA ALA A 129 17.80 9.15 18.31
C ALA A 129 18.76 9.08 19.52
N GLY A 130 19.90 8.39 19.38
CA GLY A 130 20.98 8.37 20.36
C GLY A 130 21.10 7.07 21.16
N ALA A 131 20.45 5.97 20.74
CA ALA A 131 20.63 4.67 21.37
C ALA A 131 22.10 4.23 21.33
N ASP A 132 22.67 3.81 22.46
CA ASP A 132 24.03 3.29 22.54
C ASP A 132 24.08 1.80 22.13
N PRO A 133 24.72 1.46 21.00
CA PRO A 133 24.88 0.06 20.57
C PRO A 133 25.70 -0.80 21.54
N ASN A 134 26.42 -0.18 22.47
CA ASN A 134 27.26 -0.83 23.47
C ASN A 134 26.58 -0.94 24.85
N ALA A 135 25.37 -0.39 25.03
CA ALA A 135 24.61 -0.54 26.26
C ALA A 135 24.39 -2.02 26.56
N LYS A 136 24.76 -2.43 27.78
CA LYS A 136 24.73 -3.83 28.22
C LYS A 136 23.52 -4.11 29.09
N ASN A 137 22.83 -5.21 28.81
CA ASN A 137 21.82 -5.75 29.71
C ASN A 137 22.45 -6.51 30.90
N LYS A 138 21.63 -7.07 31.81
CA LYS A 138 22.14 -7.83 32.97
C LYS A 138 22.94 -9.09 32.61
N ARG A 139 22.83 -9.60 31.38
CA ARG A 139 23.64 -10.73 30.87
C ARG A 139 24.97 -10.27 30.24
N GLY A 140 25.26 -8.97 30.26
CA GLY A 140 26.46 -8.39 29.63
C GLY A 140 26.39 -8.29 28.10
N GLU A 141 25.22 -8.52 27.51
CA GLU A 141 25.00 -8.46 26.06
C GLU A 141 24.68 -7.03 25.63
N SER A 142 25.26 -6.57 24.52
CA SER A 142 24.91 -5.33 23.83
C SER A 142 24.47 -5.59 22.40
N ALA A 143 23.80 -4.62 21.77
CA ALA A 143 23.33 -4.76 20.38
C ALA A 143 24.50 -5.09 19.45
N LYS A 144 25.63 -4.40 19.65
CA LYS A 144 26.87 -4.64 18.92
C LYS A 144 27.48 -6.01 19.21
N SER A 145 27.49 -6.48 20.46
CA SER A 145 28.06 -7.79 20.79
C SER A 145 27.26 -8.93 20.17
N VAL A 146 25.93 -8.83 20.15
CA VAL A 146 25.04 -9.81 19.51
C VAL A 146 25.23 -9.83 18.00
N ALA A 147 25.24 -8.66 17.34
CA ALA A 147 25.48 -8.55 15.91
C ALA A 147 26.87 -9.10 15.51
N THR A 148 27.88 -8.86 16.35
CA THR A 148 29.25 -9.39 16.15
C THR A 148 29.27 -10.92 16.26
N ALA A 149 28.63 -11.49 17.28
CA ALA A 149 28.57 -12.94 17.48
C ALA A 149 27.86 -13.66 16.31
N ARG A 150 26.84 -13.02 15.73
CA ARG A 150 26.13 -13.51 14.53
C ARG A 150 26.88 -13.28 13.21
N LYS A 151 27.99 -12.53 13.23
CA LYS A 151 28.73 -12.07 12.04
C LYS A 151 27.85 -11.29 11.05
N ASP A 152 26.82 -10.59 11.54
CA ASP A 152 25.90 -9.83 10.70
C ASP A 152 26.52 -8.47 10.32
N LYS A 153 27.18 -8.45 9.15
CA LYS A 153 27.83 -7.23 8.62
C LYS A 153 26.86 -6.09 8.36
N LYS A 154 25.61 -6.39 8.03
CA LYS A 154 24.59 -5.38 7.72
C LYS A 154 24.18 -4.63 8.99
N ILE A 155 23.86 -5.37 10.05
CA ILE A 155 23.50 -4.77 11.34
C ILE A 155 24.72 -4.09 11.98
N LEU A 156 25.92 -4.66 11.86
CA LEU A 156 27.13 -3.99 12.34
C LEU A 156 27.38 -2.63 11.67
N ALA A 157 27.01 -2.48 10.39
CA ALA A 157 27.09 -1.20 9.70
C ALA A 157 26.12 -0.17 10.30
N VAL A 158 24.86 -0.57 10.52
CA VAL A 158 23.81 0.26 11.16
C VAL A 158 24.23 0.71 12.57
N LEU A 159 24.90 -0.16 13.32
CA LEU A 159 25.35 0.12 14.70
C LEU A 159 26.68 0.92 14.79
N SER A 160 27.25 1.39 13.68
CA SER A 160 28.56 2.07 13.65
C SER A 160 28.44 3.58 13.32
N PRO A 161 28.58 4.50 14.30
CA PRO A 161 28.27 5.92 14.08
C PRO A 161 29.27 6.69 13.17
N LYS A 162 30.48 6.16 12.93
CA LYS A 162 31.62 6.92 12.36
C LYS A 162 31.85 6.77 10.85
N GLU A 163 31.44 5.67 10.21
CA GLU A 163 31.66 5.47 8.77
C GLU A 163 30.56 6.11 7.90
N TRP A 164 29.40 6.39 8.50
CA TRP A 164 28.20 6.85 7.80
C TRP A 164 28.19 8.34 7.41
N LYS A 165 28.74 9.22 8.26
CA LYS A 165 28.78 10.69 8.03
C LYS A 165 29.47 11.12 6.73
N ARG A 166 30.33 10.28 6.14
CA ARG A 166 31.08 10.59 4.90
C ARG A 166 30.40 10.09 3.61
N ARG A 167 29.46 9.16 3.68
CA ARG A 167 28.87 8.51 2.49
C ARG A 167 27.42 8.94 2.21
N HIS A 168 26.69 9.43 3.22
CA HIS A 168 25.23 9.63 3.14
C HIS A 168 24.73 10.97 3.72
N ILE A 169 25.27 12.09 3.23
CA ILE A 169 24.75 13.44 3.54
C ILE A 169 23.30 13.65 3.05
N LYS A 170 22.83 12.86 2.06
CA LYS A 170 21.45 12.89 1.55
C LYS A 170 20.44 12.18 2.45
N ASP A 171 20.88 11.19 3.24
CA ASP A 171 19.99 10.42 4.13
C ASP A 171 19.87 11.11 5.50
N LEU A 172 20.92 11.82 5.93
CA LEU A 172 20.91 12.75 7.08
C LEU A 172 19.86 13.87 6.93
N LEU A 173 19.54 14.28 5.70
CA LEU A 173 18.47 15.22 5.37
C LEU A 173 17.08 14.55 5.41
N MET A 174 16.98 13.28 5.03
CA MET A 174 15.73 12.50 5.02
C MET A 174 15.25 12.16 6.43
N ILE A 175 16.17 11.81 7.33
CA ILE A 175 15.86 11.51 8.73
C ILE A 175 15.51 12.78 9.51
N GLY A 176 16.26 13.87 9.29
CA GLY A 176 15.89 15.19 9.81
C GLY A 176 14.50 15.60 9.32
N SER A 177 14.16 15.30 8.06
CA SER A 177 12.84 15.57 7.49
C SER A 177 11.74 14.67 8.05
N LEU A 178 12.02 13.40 8.38
CA LEU A 178 11.05 12.49 9.00
C LEU A 178 10.74 12.91 10.44
N ILE A 179 11.76 13.31 11.20
CA ILE A 179 11.60 13.86 12.54
C ILE A 179 10.85 15.21 12.46
N LEU A 180 11.21 16.12 11.53
CA LEU A 180 10.50 17.38 11.29
C LEU A 180 9.06 17.19 10.78
N PHE A 181 8.81 16.19 9.95
CA PHE A 181 7.51 15.81 9.41
C PHE A 181 6.60 15.25 10.51
N VAL A 182 7.12 14.37 11.37
CA VAL A 182 6.38 13.91 12.54
C VAL A 182 6.20 15.05 13.55
N PHE A 183 7.17 15.96 13.71
CA PHE A 183 7.03 17.19 14.51
C PHE A 183 5.94 18.14 13.98
N ALA A 184 5.75 18.24 12.66
CA ALA A 184 4.70 19.04 12.02
C ALA A 184 3.32 18.33 12.09
N TRP A 185 3.30 17.01 11.92
CA TRP A 185 2.10 16.18 11.97
C TRP A 185 1.52 16.03 13.39
N VAL A 186 2.38 15.95 14.41
CA VAL A 186 1.98 15.94 15.83
C VAL A 186 1.50 17.32 16.30
N ASN A 187 2.08 18.42 15.81
CA ASN A 187 1.77 19.78 16.25
C ASN A 187 0.58 20.44 15.52
N LYS A 188 -0.41 19.69 15.04
CA LYS A 188 -1.62 20.25 14.43
C LYS A 188 -2.58 20.92 15.45
N ARG A 189 -2.03 21.54 16.50
CA ARG A 189 -2.73 22.46 17.44
C ARG A 189 -1.76 23.55 17.95
N TYR A 190 -2.05 24.80 17.60
CA TYR A 190 -1.27 26.01 17.87
C TYR A 190 -0.96 26.27 19.36
N GLY A 191 0.22 26.84 19.68
CA GLY A 191 0.32 27.87 20.72
C GLY A 191 1.48 27.86 21.73
N LEU A 192 2.13 26.74 22.05
CA LEU A 192 3.19 26.72 23.07
C LEU A 192 4.46 26.05 22.56
N MET A 193 5.59 26.78 22.65
CA MET A 193 7.00 26.38 22.45
C MET A 193 7.76 27.28 21.47
N ALA A 194 7.53 28.60 21.52
CA ALA A 194 8.39 29.57 20.84
C ALA A 194 9.76 29.80 21.53
N ALA A 195 10.03 29.16 22.68
CA ALA A 195 11.24 29.39 23.47
C ALA A 195 12.36 28.35 23.27
N SER A 196 12.06 27.11 22.84
CA SER A 196 13.05 26.03 22.74
C SER A 196 13.78 25.95 21.38
N VAL A 197 13.26 26.63 20.36
CA VAL A 197 13.81 26.62 18.99
C VAL A 197 15.07 27.50 18.85
N ALA A 198 15.24 28.51 19.70
CA ALA A 198 16.39 29.42 19.59
C ALA A 198 17.70 28.84 20.16
N ALA A 199 17.64 27.81 21.01
CA ALA A 199 18.81 27.33 21.76
C ALA A 199 19.46 26.04 21.19
N THR A 200 18.80 25.33 20.27
CA THR A 200 19.23 23.98 19.84
C THR A 200 19.87 23.90 18.45
N ILE A 201 19.91 24.99 17.69
CA ILE A 201 20.45 24.99 16.32
C ILE A 201 21.86 25.56 16.32
N GLY A 202 22.85 24.71 16.54
CA GLY A 202 24.26 25.04 16.30
C GLY A 202 24.47 25.48 14.84
N ALA A 203 25.26 26.53 14.65
CA ALA A 203 25.41 27.36 13.46
C ALA A 203 25.91 26.70 12.14
N GLY A 204 25.89 25.37 12.00
CA GLY A 204 26.52 24.66 10.88
C GLY A 204 25.62 24.28 9.69
N ILE A 205 24.29 24.37 9.81
CA ILE A 205 23.35 23.74 8.84
C ILE A 205 22.62 24.75 7.93
N MET A 206 22.71 26.06 8.19
CA MET A 206 21.98 27.08 7.40
C MET A 206 22.57 27.39 6.01
N GLY A 207 23.88 27.26 5.83
CA GLY A 207 24.58 27.72 4.60
C GLY A 207 24.11 27.07 3.27
N PRO A 208 23.81 25.77 3.21
CA PRO A 208 23.34 25.13 1.98
C PRO A 208 21.88 25.49 1.61
N ILE A 209 21.04 25.79 2.61
CA ILE A 209 19.61 26.10 2.44
C ILE A 209 19.43 27.52 1.89
N GLU A 210 20.18 28.49 2.42
CA GLU A 210 20.16 29.89 1.93
C GLU A 210 20.58 30.00 0.46
N LYS A 211 21.57 29.20 0.05
CA LYS A 211 22.14 29.22 -1.31
C LYS A 211 21.21 28.57 -2.36
N ARG A 212 20.41 27.58 -1.96
CA ARG A 212 19.51 26.83 -2.86
C ARG A 212 18.13 27.50 -3.01
N PHE A 213 17.66 28.20 -1.98
CA PHE A 213 16.34 28.86 -1.97
C PHE A 213 16.40 30.40 -2.08
N LYS A 214 17.58 30.98 -2.32
CA LYS A 214 17.80 32.44 -2.49
C LYS A 214 17.22 33.29 -1.35
N ILE A 215 17.29 32.80 -0.12
CA ILE A 215 16.83 33.54 1.06
C ILE A 215 17.92 34.56 1.42
N LYS A 216 17.65 35.87 1.25
CA LYS A 216 18.51 36.94 1.76
C LYS A 216 17.88 37.54 3.02
N GLY A 217 18.56 37.40 4.15
CA GLY A 217 18.22 38.08 5.40
C GLY A 217 18.41 37.20 6.64
N ARG A 218 18.85 37.79 7.75
CA ARG A 218 18.89 37.13 9.06
C ARG A 218 17.47 36.65 9.40
N LEU A 219 17.27 35.34 9.36
CA LEU A 219 15.99 34.68 9.65
C LEU A 219 15.58 34.94 11.11
N SER A 220 14.63 35.85 11.30
CA SER A 220 13.78 35.87 12.48
C SER A 220 12.44 35.19 12.13
N LYS A 221 12.15 34.12 12.86
CA LYS A 221 10.82 33.53 13.17
C LYS A 221 9.89 33.16 11.98
N LYS A 222 9.64 31.84 11.89
CA LYS A 222 8.67 31.10 11.05
C LYS A 222 9.10 30.89 9.60
N ILE A 223 9.34 29.62 9.25
CA ILE A 223 9.33 29.14 7.87
C ILE A 223 7.89 29.27 7.37
N PRO A 224 7.62 29.97 6.25
CA PRO A 224 6.29 30.08 5.68
C PRO A 224 5.66 28.71 5.37
N GLU A 225 4.37 28.53 5.67
CA GLU A 225 3.62 27.27 5.55
C GLU A 225 3.67 26.66 4.15
N HIS A 226 3.59 27.50 3.11
CA HIS A 226 3.73 27.09 1.70
C HIS A 226 5.09 26.47 1.36
N ILE A 227 6.15 26.77 2.12
CA ILE A 227 7.49 26.16 1.94
C ILE A 227 7.50 24.76 2.57
N LEU A 228 6.83 24.57 3.71
CA LEU A 228 6.72 23.27 4.38
C LEU A 228 5.86 22.31 3.56
N GLU A 229 4.70 22.75 3.06
CA GLU A 229 3.84 21.97 2.15
C GLU A 229 4.60 21.54 0.89
N LYS A 230 5.41 22.45 0.33
CA LYS A 230 6.23 22.14 -0.84
C LYS A 230 7.31 21.10 -0.53
N ILE A 231 8.00 21.20 0.60
CA ILE A 231 9.01 20.21 1.02
C ILE A 231 8.37 18.84 1.26
N GLU A 232 7.19 18.80 1.87
CA GLU A 232 6.44 17.57 2.15
C GLU A 232 5.93 16.89 0.87
N LYS A 233 5.43 17.69 -0.07
CA LYS A 233 5.02 17.22 -1.40
C LYS A 233 6.21 16.68 -2.17
N ASP A 234 7.31 17.44 -2.24
CA ASP A 234 8.55 17.03 -2.94
C ASP A 234 9.13 15.72 -2.37
N GLN A 235 9.09 15.54 -1.04
CA GLN A 235 9.58 14.32 -0.38
C GLN A 235 8.64 13.13 -0.61
N SER A 236 7.32 13.34 -0.57
CA SER A 236 6.33 12.29 -0.85
C SER A 236 6.40 11.84 -2.30
N GLU A 237 6.55 12.77 -3.25
CA GLU A 237 6.76 12.46 -4.67
C GLU A 237 8.02 11.61 -4.85
N LYS A 238 9.13 11.98 -4.20
CA LYS A 238 10.37 11.21 -4.25
C LYS A 238 10.21 9.79 -3.69
N ASN A 239 9.55 9.65 -2.54
CA ASN A 239 9.35 8.34 -1.90
C ASN A 239 8.49 7.41 -2.77
N PHE A 240 7.38 7.91 -3.32
CA PHE A 240 6.54 7.12 -4.23
C PHE A 240 7.28 6.77 -5.53
N MET A 241 8.05 7.71 -6.08
CA MET A 241 8.85 7.44 -7.27
C MET A 241 9.92 6.36 -7.02
N GLU A 242 10.58 6.38 -5.85
CA GLU A 242 11.52 5.32 -5.45
C GLU A 242 10.83 3.96 -5.27
N GLU A 243 9.62 3.94 -4.68
CA GLU A 243 8.82 2.70 -4.56
C GLU A 243 8.42 2.14 -5.93
N ILE A 244 7.91 2.99 -6.83
CA ILE A 244 7.53 2.62 -8.19
C ILE A 244 8.70 2.02 -8.93
N ASN A 245 9.85 2.69 -8.94
CA ASN A 245 11.03 2.21 -9.63
C ASN A 245 11.53 0.86 -9.06
N ARG A 246 11.41 0.67 -7.74
CA ARG A 246 11.73 -0.61 -7.10
C ARG A 246 10.79 -1.72 -7.56
N TYR A 247 9.49 -1.44 -7.64
CA TYR A 247 8.50 -2.40 -8.12
C TYR A 247 8.70 -2.73 -9.61
N ILE A 248 8.86 -1.72 -10.47
CA ILE A 248 9.11 -1.89 -11.91
C ILE A 248 10.28 -2.84 -12.13
N LYS A 249 11.39 -2.62 -11.42
CA LYS A 249 12.57 -3.48 -11.51
C LYS A 249 12.32 -4.90 -11.00
N LYS A 250 11.60 -5.05 -9.87
CA LYS A 250 11.27 -6.36 -9.28
C LYS A 250 10.35 -7.16 -10.21
N ALA A 251 9.37 -6.51 -10.82
CA ALA A 251 8.37 -7.12 -11.71
C ALA A 251 8.82 -7.19 -13.17
N HIS A 252 10.08 -6.85 -13.48
CA HIS A 252 10.66 -6.85 -14.82
C HIS A 252 9.87 -6.01 -15.84
N LEU A 253 9.33 -4.87 -15.40
CA LEU A 253 8.54 -3.95 -16.23
C LEU A 253 9.37 -2.80 -16.83
N ASP A 254 10.70 -2.83 -16.68
CA ASP A 254 11.61 -1.73 -17.08
C ASP A 254 11.48 -1.35 -18.57
N GLN A 255 11.06 -2.29 -19.43
CA GLN A 255 10.87 -2.04 -20.85
C GLN A 255 9.71 -1.09 -21.19
N PHE A 256 8.74 -0.94 -20.28
CA PHE A 256 7.54 -0.11 -20.48
C PHE A 256 7.67 1.31 -19.90
N PHE A 257 8.57 1.50 -18.94
CA PHE A 257 8.65 2.71 -18.14
C PHE A 257 10.06 3.30 -18.12
N ARG A 258 10.66 3.42 -19.30
CA ARG A 258 11.96 4.09 -19.43
C ARG A 258 11.80 5.59 -19.19
N LYS A 259 12.79 6.23 -18.58
CA LYS A 259 12.78 7.70 -18.33
C LYS A 259 12.55 8.55 -19.58
N GLU A 260 12.86 8.00 -20.76
CA GLU A 260 12.74 8.66 -22.05
C GLU A 260 11.31 8.56 -22.67
N GLN A 261 10.42 7.74 -22.09
CA GLN A 261 9.09 7.41 -22.67
C GLN A 261 7.95 8.33 -22.21
N GLY A 262 8.22 9.37 -21.42
CA GLY A 262 7.24 10.41 -21.08
C GLY A 262 7.01 10.65 -19.59
N ASP A 263 6.04 11.50 -19.27
CA ASP A 263 5.71 11.99 -17.93
C ASP A 263 4.66 11.14 -17.20
N PHE A 264 4.34 9.95 -17.71
CA PHE A 264 3.27 9.08 -17.17
C PHE A 264 3.48 8.77 -15.67
N LEU A 265 4.68 8.31 -15.30
CA LEU A 265 4.99 8.00 -13.90
C LEU A 265 4.95 9.25 -13.02
N ASP A 266 5.44 10.39 -13.52
CA ASP A 266 5.40 11.66 -12.79
C ASP A 266 3.95 12.09 -12.50
N ARG A 267 3.05 11.93 -13.48
CA ARG A 267 1.62 12.21 -13.30
C ARG A 267 0.95 11.26 -12.31
N VAL A 268 1.26 9.97 -12.38
CA VAL A 268 0.75 8.96 -11.43
C VAL A 268 1.20 9.29 -10.01
N VAL A 269 2.48 9.60 -9.82
CA VAL A 269 3.05 9.99 -8.51
C VAL A 269 2.39 11.26 -8.00
N LYS A 270 2.24 12.28 -8.84
CA LYS A 270 1.59 13.54 -8.45
C LYS A 270 0.15 13.31 -7.99
N LYS A 271 -0.64 12.54 -8.74
CA LYS A 271 -2.01 12.16 -8.34
C LYS A 271 -2.01 11.34 -7.04
N ALA A 272 -1.02 10.46 -6.83
CA ALA A 272 -0.91 9.65 -5.62
C ALA A 272 -0.62 10.49 -4.37
N VAL A 273 0.22 11.51 -4.49
CA VAL A 273 0.49 12.46 -3.40
C VAL A 273 -0.76 13.26 -3.06
N GLU A 274 -1.47 13.76 -4.07
CA GLU A 274 -2.74 14.48 -3.86
C GLU A 274 -3.80 13.57 -3.22
N LEU A 275 -3.81 12.28 -3.54
CA LEU A 275 -4.73 11.31 -2.94
C LEU A 275 -4.38 10.96 -1.49
N LYS A 276 -3.10 10.90 -1.13
CA LYS A 276 -2.62 10.62 0.24
C LYS A 276 -3.17 11.63 1.25
N ASP A 277 -3.37 12.87 0.81
CA ASP A 277 -3.88 13.96 1.65
C ASP A 277 -5.41 14.01 1.70
N ASN A 278 -6.11 13.13 0.96
CA ASN A 278 -7.56 13.05 0.94
C ASN A 278 -8.09 12.13 2.05
N PRO A 279 -8.75 12.68 3.10
CA PRO A 279 -9.26 11.89 4.23
C PRO A 279 -10.43 10.95 3.85
N LYS A 280 -10.94 11.03 2.62
CA LYS A 280 -12.00 10.14 2.09
C LYS A 280 -11.47 8.99 1.24
N SER A 281 -10.17 8.94 0.95
CA SER A 281 -9.57 7.85 0.17
C SER A 281 -9.17 6.70 1.09
N ASN A 282 -9.76 5.52 0.87
CA ASN A 282 -9.49 4.33 1.68
C ASN A 282 -8.40 3.45 1.09
N ALA A 283 -8.19 3.53 -0.23
CA ALA A 283 -7.20 2.75 -0.95
C ALA A 283 -5.78 3.24 -0.66
N HIS A 284 -4.87 2.32 -0.33
CA HIS A 284 -3.46 2.64 -0.09
C HIS A 284 -2.82 3.15 -1.40
N PRO A 285 -2.19 4.35 -1.42
CA PRO A 285 -1.66 4.95 -2.64
C PRO A 285 -0.69 4.02 -3.40
N SER A 286 0.12 3.23 -2.68
CA SER A 286 1.06 2.29 -3.30
C SER A 286 0.40 1.18 -4.13
N ASP A 287 -0.78 0.70 -3.73
CA ASP A 287 -1.48 -0.35 -4.47
C ASP A 287 -2.18 0.23 -5.70
N LEU A 288 -2.78 1.41 -5.57
CA LEU A 288 -3.30 2.15 -6.73
C LEU A 288 -2.19 2.52 -7.72
N ILE A 289 -1.00 2.85 -7.23
CA ILE A 289 0.18 3.10 -8.07
C ILE A 289 0.53 1.85 -8.87
N ARG A 290 0.55 0.67 -8.23
CA ARG A 290 0.84 -0.60 -8.90
C ARG A 290 -0.23 -0.94 -9.93
N LEU A 291 -1.51 -0.72 -9.61
CA LEU A 291 -2.61 -0.85 -10.58
C LEU A 291 -2.45 0.08 -11.78
N ALA A 292 -2.04 1.34 -11.56
CA ALA A 292 -1.86 2.32 -12.63
C ALA A 292 -0.80 1.91 -13.66
N LEU A 293 0.16 1.05 -13.29
CA LEU A 293 1.16 0.50 -14.21
C LEU A 293 0.57 -0.47 -15.23
N PHE A 294 -0.68 -0.93 -15.06
CA PHE A 294 -1.34 -1.82 -16.01
C PHE A 294 -2.42 -1.06 -16.77
N GLN A 295 -2.65 -1.44 -18.03
CA GLN A 295 -3.80 -1.08 -18.84
C GLN A 295 -4.94 -2.03 -18.43
N PRO A 296 -5.95 -1.55 -17.70
CA PRO A 296 -7.10 -2.37 -17.36
C PRO A 296 -7.98 -2.59 -18.60
N VAL A 297 -8.37 -3.84 -18.81
CA VAL A 297 -9.41 -4.26 -19.74
C VAL A 297 -10.51 -4.94 -18.93
N LEU A 298 -11.69 -4.32 -18.88
CA LEU A 298 -12.88 -4.96 -18.29
C LEU A 298 -13.58 -5.75 -19.39
N TYR A 299 -13.58 -7.09 -19.27
CA TYR A 299 -14.24 -7.98 -20.20
C TYR A 299 -15.51 -8.56 -19.58
N CYS A 300 -16.65 -7.95 -19.91
CA CYS A 300 -17.92 -8.20 -19.26
C CYS A 300 -18.84 -9.10 -20.09
N ASP A 301 -19.68 -9.86 -19.42
CA ASP A 301 -20.64 -10.78 -20.03
C ASP A 301 -21.92 -10.04 -20.41
N ASP A 302 -22.31 -10.15 -21.67
CA ASP A 302 -23.57 -9.64 -22.22
C ASP A 302 -24.39 -10.76 -22.88
N SER A 303 -24.19 -12.01 -22.45
CA SER A 303 -24.98 -13.14 -22.92
C SER A 303 -26.42 -13.10 -22.38
N GLY A 304 -27.27 -14.00 -22.89
CA GLY A 304 -28.67 -14.06 -22.48
C GLY A 304 -28.89 -14.43 -21.00
N SER A 305 -27.97 -15.17 -20.37
CA SER A 305 -28.09 -15.63 -18.96
C SER A 305 -28.01 -14.49 -17.96
N MET A 306 -27.28 -13.42 -18.29
CA MET A 306 -27.12 -12.22 -17.47
C MET A 306 -28.42 -11.43 -17.22
N LYS A 307 -29.51 -11.74 -17.95
CA LYS A 307 -30.84 -11.20 -17.70
C LYS A 307 -31.54 -11.80 -16.47
N ARG A 308 -31.00 -12.89 -15.91
CA ARG A 308 -31.57 -13.54 -14.73
C ARG A 308 -31.17 -12.77 -13.47
N ASP A 309 -32.10 -12.73 -12.52
CA ASP A 309 -31.91 -12.11 -11.21
C ASP A 309 -31.37 -10.66 -11.33
N ASN A 310 -30.46 -10.26 -10.44
CA ASN A 310 -29.83 -8.94 -10.45
C ASN A 310 -28.43 -8.94 -11.08
N ARG A 311 -28.07 -9.95 -11.89
CA ARG A 311 -26.69 -10.14 -12.42
C ARG A 311 -26.20 -8.96 -13.24
N LYS A 312 -27.06 -8.44 -14.12
CA LYS A 312 -26.80 -7.22 -14.91
C LYS A 312 -26.46 -6.02 -14.03
N GLN A 313 -27.27 -5.75 -13.00
CA GLN A 313 -27.03 -4.62 -12.09
C GLN A 313 -25.73 -4.80 -11.32
N LEU A 314 -25.49 -6.00 -10.78
CA LEU A 314 -24.27 -6.32 -10.04
C LEU A 314 -23.02 -6.15 -10.89
N GLN A 315 -23.04 -6.63 -12.14
CA GLN A 315 -21.94 -6.42 -13.07
C GLN A 315 -21.69 -4.93 -13.35
N ALA A 316 -22.74 -4.15 -13.55
CA ALA A 316 -22.64 -2.71 -13.78
C ALA A 316 -22.01 -2.00 -12.57
N ASP A 317 -22.52 -2.25 -11.36
CA ASP A 317 -22.04 -1.65 -10.11
C ASP A 317 -20.57 -2.02 -9.82
N LEU A 318 -20.20 -3.29 -10.02
CA LEU A 318 -18.82 -3.76 -9.87
C LEU A 318 -17.90 -3.11 -10.90
N SER A 319 -18.32 -3.07 -12.17
CA SER A 319 -17.52 -2.51 -13.26
C SER A 319 -17.28 -1.02 -13.07
N GLU A 320 -18.29 -0.26 -12.63
CA GLU A 320 -18.17 1.15 -12.27
C GLU A 320 -17.12 1.36 -11.16
N ARG A 321 -17.17 0.55 -10.10
CA ARG A 321 -16.24 0.64 -8.98
C ARG A 321 -14.81 0.25 -9.35
N ILE A 322 -14.62 -0.81 -10.14
CA ILE A 322 -13.31 -1.18 -10.67
C ILE A 322 -12.75 -0.05 -11.55
N THR A 323 -13.61 0.56 -12.38
CA THR A 323 -13.22 1.72 -13.21
C THR A 323 -12.80 2.90 -12.33
N SER A 324 -13.56 3.21 -11.28
CA SER A 324 -13.23 4.27 -10.33
C SER A 324 -11.88 4.05 -9.61
N LEU A 325 -11.54 2.81 -9.28
CA LEU A 325 -10.25 2.46 -8.66
C LEU A 325 -9.09 2.55 -9.65
N THR A 326 -9.22 1.89 -10.80
CA THR A 326 -8.14 1.74 -11.78
C THR A 326 -7.82 3.03 -12.53
N THR A 327 -8.78 3.95 -12.65
CA THR A 327 -8.58 5.24 -13.33
C THR A 327 -8.16 6.37 -12.39
N ARG A 328 -8.07 6.12 -11.07
CA ARG A 328 -7.88 7.16 -10.07
C ARG A 328 -6.55 7.91 -10.20
N LEU A 329 -5.47 7.18 -10.51
CA LEU A 329 -4.12 7.74 -10.58
C LEU A 329 -3.59 7.90 -12.00
N VAL A 330 -4.26 7.34 -13.00
CA VAL A 330 -3.79 7.39 -14.39
C VAL A 330 -4.07 8.76 -15.01
N PRO A 331 -3.25 9.25 -15.95
CA PRO A 331 -3.54 10.46 -16.73
C PRO A 331 -4.84 10.37 -17.52
N ASP A 332 -5.41 11.53 -17.86
CA ASP A 332 -6.61 11.59 -18.70
C ASP A 332 -6.34 10.95 -20.07
N GLY A 333 -7.31 10.18 -20.57
CA GLY A 333 -7.16 9.41 -21.82
C GLY A 333 -6.38 8.09 -21.70
N THR A 334 -6.02 7.67 -20.48
CA THR A 334 -5.35 6.38 -20.21
C THR A 334 -6.15 5.49 -19.23
N GLY A 335 -7.48 5.63 -19.30
CA GLY A 335 -8.44 4.87 -18.49
C GLY A 335 -8.55 3.41 -18.93
N ILE A 336 -9.74 2.84 -18.82
CA ILE A 336 -9.98 1.41 -19.10
C ILE A 336 -10.38 1.15 -20.55
N GLU A 337 -10.23 -0.09 -20.98
CA GLU A 337 -10.91 -0.63 -22.16
C GLU A 337 -12.06 -1.52 -21.70
N LEU A 338 -13.31 -1.11 -21.95
CA LEU A 338 -14.48 -1.96 -21.73
C LEU A 338 -14.71 -2.83 -22.97
N ARG A 339 -14.87 -4.13 -22.80
CA ARG A 339 -15.14 -5.09 -23.87
C ARG A 339 -16.24 -6.04 -23.43
N LEU A 340 -17.03 -6.50 -24.39
CA LEU A 340 -18.19 -7.35 -24.14
C LEU A 340 -18.09 -8.62 -24.98
N ILE A 341 -18.56 -9.74 -24.42
CA ILE A 341 -18.46 -11.05 -25.08
C ILE A 341 -19.13 -11.04 -26.45
N ASN A 342 -20.36 -10.55 -26.56
CA ASN A 342 -21.17 -10.56 -27.78
C ASN A 342 -21.10 -9.23 -28.52
N SER A 343 -21.30 -8.10 -27.84
CA SER A 343 -21.35 -6.78 -28.46
C SER A 343 -20.01 -6.41 -29.13
N SER A 344 -20.10 -5.81 -30.32
CA SER A 344 -18.91 -5.36 -31.07
C SER A 344 -18.27 -4.15 -30.40
N ASN A 345 -16.96 -3.99 -30.58
CA ASN A 345 -16.21 -2.88 -30.00
C ASN A 345 -16.64 -1.55 -30.62
N GLN A 346 -16.93 -0.57 -29.78
CA GLN A 346 -17.33 0.78 -30.18
C GLN A 346 -16.43 1.81 -29.50
N GLY A 347 -16.21 2.96 -30.13
CA GLY A 347 -15.24 3.96 -29.65
C GLY A 347 -15.52 4.47 -28.23
N PHE A 348 -16.77 4.55 -27.81
CA PHE A 348 -17.13 4.96 -26.44
C PHE A 348 -16.75 3.94 -25.36
N MET A 349 -16.34 2.73 -25.75
CA MET A 349 -15.88 1.69 -24.83
C MET A 349 -14.39 1.82 -24.50
N SER A 350 -13.68 2.76 -25.12
CA SER A 350 -12.29 3.11 -24.81
C SER A 350 -12.25 4.38 -23.95
N ASN A 351 -11.65 4.27 -22.77
CA ASN A 351 -11.57 5.30 -21.74
C ASN A 351 -12.92 5.85 -21.21
N PRO A 352 -13.97 5.03 -20.98
CA PRO A 352 -15.20 5.51 -20.38
C PRO A 352 -14.99 5.96 -18.94
N SER A 353 -15.76 6.96 -18.48
CA SER A 353 -15.84 7.30 -17.05
C SER A 353 -16.56 6.18 -16.27
N PRO A 354 -16.42 6.12 -14.93
CA PRO A 354 -17.17 5.16 -14.12
C PRO A 354 -18.68 5.18 -14.38
N SER A 355 -19.28 6.37 -14.47
CA SER A 355 -20.70 6.54 -14.79
C SER A 355 -21.05 6.12 -16.21
N ASP A 356 -20.15 6.33 -17.18
CA ASP A 356 -20.36 5.85 -18.56
C ASP A 356 -20.36 4.33 -18.60
N VAL A 357 -19.49 3.67 -17.84
CA VAL A 357 -19.46 2.19 -17.75
C VAL A 357 -20.80 1.66 -17.24
N ASN A 358 -21.34 2.27 -16.17
CA ASN A 358 -22.66 1.91 -15.66
C ASN A 358 -23.74 2.11 -16.73
N ASP A 359 -23.79 3.29 -17.36
CA ASP A 359 -24.78 3.60 -18.40
C ASP A 359 -24.67 2.68 -19.62
N ILE A 360 -23.45 2.35 -20.06
CA ILE A 360 -23.22 1.40 -21.15
C ILE A 360 -23.83 0.05 -20.78
N LEU A 361 -23.43 -0.52 -19.64
CA LEU A 361 -23.86 -1.84 -19.20
C LEU A 361 -25.36 -1.90 -18.87
N MET A 362 -25.96 -0.80 -18.44
CA MET A 362 -27.37 -0.76 -18.06
C MET A 362 -28.30 -0.41 -19.23
N ASN A 363 -27.90 0.50 -20.11
CA ASN A 363 -28.82 1.14 -21.05
C ASN A 363 -28.43 0.95 -22.52
N ARG A 364 -27.14 0.71 -22.83
CA ARG A 364 -26.65 0.66 -24.23
C ARG A 364 -26.35 -0.75 -24.73
N VAL A 365 -26.25 -1.73 -23.83
CA VAL A 365 -25.93 -3.13 -24.15
C VAL A 365 -27.20 -3.98 -24.26
N THR A 366 -27.27 -4.78 -25.32
CA THR A 366 -28.30 -5.81 -25.47
C THR A 366 -27.76 -7.14 -24.96
N TYR A 367 -28.31 -7.61 -23.85
CA TYR A 367 -27.93 -8.88 -23.25
C TYR A 367 -28.54 -10.05 -24.03
N ALA A 368 -27.79 -10.63 -24.94
CA ALA A 368 -28.24 -11.70 -25.82
C ALA A 368 -27.06 -12.46 -26.39
N GLY A 369 -27.34 -13.69 -26.82
CA GLY A 369 -26.36 -14.52 -27.49
C GLY A 369 -25.60 -15.47 -26.57
N PRO A 370 -24.68 -16.23 -27.18
CA PRO A 370 -23.88 -17.27 -26.53
C PRO A 370 -22.78 -16.68 -25.62
N THR A 371 -22.05 -17.55 -24.93
CA THR A 371 -20.98 -17.19 -23.99
C THR A 371 -19.63 -17.57 -24.61
N GLU A 372 -19.27 -16.94 -25.74
CA GLU A 372 -18.02 -17.20 -26.46
C GLU A 372 -16.83 -16.44 -25.85
N ILE A 373 -16.44 -16.82 -24.63
CA ILE A 373 -15.44 -16.11 -23.83
C ILE A 373 -14.08 -16.09 -24.54
N GLY A 374 -13.56 -17.26 -24.93
CA GLY A 374 -12.22 -17.42 -25.48
C GLY A 374 -12.09 -16.83 -26.88
N THR A 375 -13.01 -17.16 -27.78
CA THR A 375 -13.00 -16.69 -29.17
C THR A 375 -13.06 -15.16 -29.24
N ASN A 376 -13.95 -14.54 -28.48
CA ASN A 376 -14.07 -13.09 -28.46
C ASN A 376 -12.97 -12.41 -27.63
N CYS A 377 -12.38 -13.07 -26.62
CA CYS A 377 -11.19 -12.57 -25.95
C CYS A 377 -10.02 -12.39 -26.93
N ARG A 378 -9.75 -13.40 -27.76
CA ARG A 378 -8.73 -13.30 -28.82
C ARG A 378 -9.02 -12.13 -29.75
N LYS A 379 -10.24 -12.10 -30.32
CA LYS A 379 -10.61 -11.15 -31.38
C LYS A 379 -10.70 -9.70 -30.89
N LYS A 380 -11.31 -9.47 -29.73
CA LYS A 380 -11.71 -8.13 -29.26
C LYS A 380 -10.73 -7.53 -28.25
N ILE A 381 -9.90 -8.35 -27.62
CA ILE A 381 -8.93 -7.92 -26.60
C ILE A 381 -7.51 -8.15 -27.11
N LEU A 382 -7.12 -9.40 -27.35
CA LEU A 382 -5.72 -9.70 -27.66
C LEU A 382 -5.31 -9.07 -28.98
N GLU A 383 -6.11 -9.18 -30.03
CA GLU A 383 -5.79 -8.58 -31.33
C GLU A 383 -5.68 -7.05 -31.24
N GLU A 384 -6.61 -6.39 -30.56
CA GLU A 384 -6.71 -4.93 -30.56
C GLU A 384 -5.84 -4.23 -29.52
N VAL A 385 -5.67 -4.83 -28.34
CA VAL A 385 -5.00 -4.22 -27.17
C VAL A 385 -3.59 -4.79 -26.97
N VAL A 386 -3.28 -5.98 -27.50
CA VAL A 386 -1.98 -6.64 -27.30
C VAL A 386 -1.22 -6.80 -28.62
N TYR A 387 -1.71 -7.64 -29.54
CA TYR A 387 -0.98 -8.07 -30.73
C TYR A 387 -0.74 -6.91 -31.68
N ARG A 388 -1.79 -6.23 -32.15
CA ARG A 388 -1.65 -5.08 -33.06
C ARG A 388 -0.83 -3.94 -32.43
N PRO A 389 -1.05 -3.52 -31.16
CA PRO A 389 -0.18 -2.53 -30.53
C PRO A 389 1.28 -2.96 -30.42
N ILE A 390 1.59 -4.24 -30.19
CA ILE A 390 2.98 -4.73 -30.18
C ILE A 390 3.60 -4.61 -31.58
N GLU A 391 2.86 -4.99 -32.61
CA GLU A 391 3.34 -4.96 -34.00
C GLU A 391 3.55 -3.54 -34.52
N GLU A 392 2.71 -2.61 -34.09
CA GLU A 392 2.80 -1.19 -34.44
C GLU A 392 3.74 -0.39 -33.52
N GLY A 393 4.37 -1.04 -32.52
CA GLY A 393 5.25 -0.37 -31.56
C GLY A 393 4.54 0.61 -30.62
N ARG A 394 3.23 0.40 -30.38
CA ARG A 394 2.38 1.21 -29.50
C ARG A 394 2.04 0.54 -28.16
N PHE A 395 2.64 -0.61 -27.86
CA PHE A 395 2.43 -1.37 -26.62
C PHE A 395 3.29 -0.83 -25.47
N HIS A 396 2.82 0.25 -24.85
CA HIS A 396 3.58 1.00 -23.84
C HIS A 396 3.23 0.67 -22.39
N ARG A 397 2.23 -0.18 -22.15
CA ARG A 397 1.78 -0.54 -20.80
C ARG A 397 1.40 -2.03 -20.76
N PRO A 398 1.85 -2.79 -19.75
CA PRO A 398 1.33 -4.13 -19.47
C PRO A 398 -0.19 -4.14 -19.39
N VAL A 399 -0.84 -5.28 -19.63
CA VAL A 399 -2.31 -5.38 -19.68
C VAL A 399 -2.82 -6.27 -18.56
N LEU A 400 -3.89 -5.82 -17.88
CA LEU A 400 -4.65 -6.61 -16.93
C LEU A 400 -6.07 -6.79 -17.48
N VAL A 401 -6.42 -8.02 -17.83
CA VAL A 401 -7.75 -8.39 -18.34
C VAL A 401 -8.58 -8.96 -17.19
N SER A 402 -9.61 -8.24 -16.76
CA SER A 402 -10.56 -8.69 -15.74
C SER A 402 -11.84 -9.17 -16.42
N ILE A 403 -12.04 -10.49 -16.40
CA ILE A 403 -13.16 -11.20 -17.01
C ILE A 403 -14.25 -11.40 -15.97
N LEU A 404 -15.44 -10.87 -16.23
CA LEU A 404 -16.64 -11.03 -15.41
C LEU A 404 -17.65 -11.86 -16.20
N THR A 405 -18.04 -13.03 -15.68
CA THR A 405 -18.98 -13.93 -16.38
C THR A 405 -19.90 -14.68 -15.42
N ASP A 406 -21.13 -14.98 -15.88
CA ASP A 406 -22.09 -15.82 -15.16
C ASP A 406 -22.20 -17.25 -15.70
N GLY A 407 -21.41 -17.57 -16.73
CA GLY A 407 -21.57 -18.78 -17.53
C GLY A 407 -20.25 -19.49 -17.82
N CYS A 408 -20.37 -20.68 -18.40
CA CYS A 408 -19.25 -21.40 -18.99
C CYS A 408 -19.21 -21.17 -20.51
N PRO A 409 -18.04 -21.35 -21.16
CA PRO A 409 -17.91 -21.22 -22.60
C PRO A 409 -18.93 -22.07 -23.36
N LEU A 410 -19.77 -21.41 -24.14
CA LEU A 410 -20.75 -22.05 -25.00
C LEU A 410 -20.93 -21.19 -26.25
N GLY A 411 -20.56 -21.73 -27.41
CA GLY A 411 -20.77 -21.08 -28.70
C GLY A 411 -22.12 -21.41 -29.33
N PRO A 412 -22.55 -20.64 -30.36
CA PRO A 412 -23.67 -21.01 -31.21
C PRO A 412 -23.35 -22.28 -32.04
N PRO A 413 -24.35 -22.93 -32.66
CA PRO A 413 -24.12 -24.08 -33.53
C PRO A 413 -23.07 -23.78 -34.61
N GLY A 414 -22.02 -24.61 -34.69
CA GLY A 414 -20.91 -24.44 -35.62
C GLY A 414 -19.76 -23.55 -35.13
N SER A 415 -19.84 -23.02 -33.91
CA SER A 415 -18.72 -22.30 -33.29
C SER A 415 -17.60 -23.24 -32.86
N SER A 416 -16.38 -22.70 -32.88
CA SER A 416 -15.18 -23.34 -32.35
C SER A 416 -15.01 -23.15 -30.83
N GLU A 417 -15.93 -22.44 -30.16
CA GLU A 417 -15.85 -22.23 -28.72
C GLU A 417 -16.07 -23.55 -27.96
N THR A 418 -15.10 -23.88 -27.12
CA THR A 418 -15.11 -25.02 -26.20
C THR A 418 -14.71 -24.56 -24.80
N ARG A 419 -14.83 -25.45 -23.81
CA ARG A 419 -14.38 -25.17 -22.43
C ARG A 419 -12.86 -24.92 -22.34
N ASP A 420 -12.08 -25.36 -23.33
CA ASP A 420 -10.62 -25.14 -23.37
C ASP A 420 -10.21 -23.90 -24.18
N THR A 421 -11.12 -23.31 -24.96
CA THR A 421 -10.76 -22.22 -25.90
C THR A 421 -10.14 -21.02 -25.19
N LEU A 422 -10.64 -20.61 -24.02
CA LEU A 422 -10.03 -19.50 -23.25
C LEU A 422 -8.61 -19.86 -22.78
N LYS A 423 -8.39 -21.09 -22.30
CA LYS A 423 -7.08 -21.59 -21.90
C LYS A 423 -6.10 -21.58 -23.07
N GLU A 424 -6.52 -22.10 -24.22
CA GLU A 424 -5.71 -22.12 -25.45
C GLU A 424 -5.31 -20.70 -25.87
N VAL A 425 -6.26 -19.76 -25.82
CA VAL A 425 -6.05 -18.35 -26.12
C VAL A 425 -5.02 -17.70 -25.18
N ILE A 426 -5.09 -17.98 -23.87
CA ILE A 426 -4.11 -17.47 -22.89
C ILE A 426 -2.72 -18.06 -23.16
N ILE A 427 -2.62 -19.37 -23.41
CA ILE A 427 -1.35 -20.05 -23.72
C ILE A 427 -0.73 -19.48 -25.00
N GLU A 428 -1.53 -19.28 -26.04
CA GLU A 428 -1.06 -18.70 -27.30
C GLU A 428 -0.62 -17.24 -27.14
N CYS A 429 -1.29 -16.46 -26.29
CA CYS A 429 -0.84 -15.12 -25.91
C CYS A 429 0.57 -15.17 -25.31
N GLY A 430 0.81 -16.07 -24.37
CA GLY A 430 2.15 -16.27 -23.77
C GLY A 430 3.21 -16.57 -24.83
N LYS A 431 2.93 -17.51 -25.74
CA LYS A 431 3.84 -17.87 -26.85
C LYS A 431 4.12 -16.69 -27.79
N PHE A 432 3.10 -15.90 -28.11
CA PHE A 432 3.24 -14.69 -28.92
C PHE A 432 4.15 -13.66 -28.24
N LEU A 433 3.91 -13.41 -26.95
CA LEU A 433 4.70 -12.47 -26.15
C LEU A 433 6.18 -12.88 -26.10
N GLU A 434 6.47 -14.15 -25.82
CA GLU A 434 7.84 -14.67 -25.80
C GLU A 434 8.53 -14.51 -27.16
N LYS A 435 7.83 -14.81 -28.27
CA LYS A 435 8.35 -14.59 -29.63
C LYS A 435 8.67 -13.12 -29.89
N LYS A 436 7.90 -12.19 -29.31
CA LYS A 436 8.12 -10.74 -29.39
C LYS A 436 9.06 -10.21 -28.29
N LYS A 437 9.70 -11.09 -27.51
CA LYS A 437 10.65 -10.80 -26.41
C LYS A 437 10.04 -10.10 -25.19
N TYR A 438 8.74 -10.31 -24.95
CA TYR A 438 8.05 -9.92 -23.72
C TYR A 438 7.95 -11.11 -22.76
N GLY A 439 7.90 -10.85 -21.45
CA GLY A 439 7.55 -11.88 -20.48
C GLY A 439 6.08 -12.28 -20.59
N LYS A 440 5.76 -13.56 -20.35
CA LYS A 440 4.37 -14.06 -20.41
C LYS A 440 3.41 -13.33 -19.45
N ASN A 441 3.93 -12.80 -18.34
CA ASN A 441 3.15 -12.11 -17.30
C ASN A 441 2.94 -10.60 -17.57
N VAL A 442 3.33 -10.07 -18.74
CA VAL A 442 3.00 -8.67 -19.11
C VAL A 442 1.55 -8.53 -19.55
N VAL A 443 0.88 -9.63 -19.89
CA VAL A 443 -0.58 -9.71 -20.05
C VAL A 443 -1.07 -10.69 -19.00
N ARG A 444 -1.89 -10.18 -18.07
CA ARG A 444 -2.44 -10.95 -16.96
C ARG A 444 -3.93 -11.05 -17.11
N PHE A 445 -4.47 -12.21 -16.77
CA PHE A 445 -5.89 -12.49 -16.80
C PHE A 445 -6.38 -12.73 -15.39
N GLN A 446 -7.53 -12.18 -15.09
CA GLN A 446 -8.28 -12.46 -13.90
C GLN A 446 -9.69 -12.86 -14.32
N ILE A 447 -10.21 -13.95 -13.79
CA ILE A 447 -11.58 -14.37 -14.06
C ILE A 447 -12.37 -14.50 -12.77
N SER A 448 -13.56 -13.93 -12.78
CA SER A 448 -14.43 -13.86 -11.61
C SER A 448 -15.86 -14.22 -11.98
N GLN A 449 -16.49 -15.04 -11.12
CA GLN A 449 -17.86 -15.50 -11.31
C GLN A 449 -18.89 -14.51 -10.77
N ILE A 450 -19.96 -14.28 -11.53
CA ILE A 450 -21.19 -13.62 -11.08
C ILE A 450 -22.32 -14.64 -11.02
N GLY A 451 -22.97 -14.78 -9.87
CA GLY A 451 -24.10 -15.70 -9.67
C GLY A 451 -23.68 -17.16 -9.42
N GLN A 452 -24.70 -18.03 -9.32
CA GLN A 452 -24.57 -19.38 -8.74
C GLN A 452 -24.50 -20.51 -9.77
N ASP A 453 -24.12 -20.23 -11.01
CA ASP A 453 -24.06 -21.27 -12.05
C ASP A 453 -22.98 -22.32 -11.73
N ALA A 454 -23.39 -23.59 -11.61
CA ALA A 454 -22.48 -24.67 -11.22
C ALA A 454 -21.47 -25.01 -12.32
N ALA A 455 -21.85 -24.88 -13.60
CA ALA A 455 -20.98 -25.18 -14.73
C ALA A 455 -19.90 -24.10 -14.91
N ALA A 456 -20.25 -22.84 -14.64
CA ALA A 456 -19.31 -21.72 -14.57
C ALA A 456 -18.29 -21.91 -13.44
N LYS A 457 -18.75 -22.33 -12.25
CA LYS A 457 -17.87 -22.63 -11.11
C LYS A 457 -16.88 -23.75 -11.42
N GLU A 458 -17.36 -24.85 -12.00
CA GLU A 458 -16.51 -25.97 -12.42
C GLU A 458 -15.50 -25.53 -13.49
N PHE A 459 -15.93 -24.73 -14.48
CA PHE A 459 -15.06 -24.19 -15.51
C PHE A 459 -13.91 -23.34 -14.94
N ILE A 460 -14.22 -22.39 -14.04
CA ILE A 460 -13.21 -21.54 -13.40
C ILE A 460 -12.26 -22.38 -12.53
N MET A 461 -12.78 -23.39 -11.82
CA MET A 461 -11.96 -24.29 -11.00
C MET A 461 -10.99 -25.12 -11.86
N ASN A 462 -11.44 -25.62 -13.02
CA ASN A 462 -10.59 -26.35 -13.95
C ASN A 462 -9.47 -25.45 -14.51
N LEU A 463 -9.77 -24.19 -14.82
CA LEU A 463 -8.74 -23.22 -15.20
C LEU A 463 -7.74 -22.94 -14.07
N ALA A 464 -8.22 -22.79 -12.84
CA ALA A 464 -7.38 -22.50 -11.67
C ALA A 464 -6.40 -23.63 -11.35
N LEU A 465 -6.75 -24.88 -11.67
CA LEU A 465 -5.94 -26.07 -11.43
C LEU A 465 -4.97 -26.39 -12.58
N ASP A 466 -5.01 -25.65 -13.69
CA ASP A 466 -4.14 -25.92 -14.84
C ASP A 466 -2.73 -25.30 -14.65
N PRO A 467 -1.67 -26.12 -14.56
CA PRO A 467 -0.32 -25.62 -14.32
C PRO A 467 0.22 -24.77 -15.49
N GLN A 468 -0.34 -24.88 -16.70
CA GLN A 468 0.09 -24.05 -17.84
C GLN A 468 -0.36 -22.60 -17.71
N LEU A 469 -1.36 -22.34 -16.86
CA LEU A 469 -1.94 -21.01 -16.64
C LEU A 469 -1.34 -20.32 -15.39
N GLU A 470 -0.43 -20.99 -14.69
CA GLU A 470 0.23 -20.48 -13.48
C GLU A 470 1.03 -19.20 -13.78
N GLY A 471 0.81 -18.17 -12.96
CA GLY A 471 1.45 -16.86 -13.07
C GLY A 471 0.90 -15.95 -14.17
N VAL A 472 -0.13 -16.40 -14.91
CA VAL A 472 -0.78 -15.59 -15.97
C VAL A 472 -2.29 -15.48 -15.80
N LEU A 473 -2.97 -16.51 -15.28
CA LEU A 473 -4.40 -16.49 -14.97
C LEU A 473 -4.63 -16.58 -13.46
N TYR A 474 -5.53 -15.73 -12.97
CA TYR A 474 -5.93 -15.67 -11.57
C TYR A 474 -7.44 -15.85 -11.47
N CYS A 475 -7.88 -16.90 -10.78
CA CYS A 475 -9.29 -17.21 -10.62
C CYS A 475 -9.75 -16.84 -9.21
N THR A 476 -10.90 -16.18 -9.09
CA THR A 476 -11.50 -15.94 -7.77
C THR A 476 -12.07 -17.26 -7.21
N THR A 477 -11.76 -17.57 -5.95
CA THR A 477 -12.31 -18.77 -5.30
C THR A 477 -13.75 -18.59 -4.82
N ARG A 478 -14.20 -17.34 -4.66
CA ARG A 478 -15.53 -16.93 -4.18
C ARG A 478 -16.35 -16.24 -5.28
N GLN A 479 -17.67 -16.25 -5.11
CA GLN A 479 -18.62 -15.56 -6.00
C GLN A 479 -18.60 -14.07 -5.70
N LEU A 480 -18.45 -13.24 -6.74
CA LEU A 480 -18.37 -11.80 -6.55
C LEU A 480 -19.66 -11.22 -5.96
N ASP A 481 -20.82 -11.76 -6.29
CA ASP A 481 -22.08 -11.21 -5.83
C ASP A 481 -22.37 -11.50 -4.36
N ASP A 482 -21.91 -12.62 -3.81
CA ASP A 482 -22.04 -12.92 -2.38
C ASP A 482 -21.13 -12.00 -1.55
N ASP A 483 -19.86 -11.88 -1.94
CA ASP A 483 -18.91 -10.99 -1.27
C ASP A 483 -19.36 -9.52 -1.41
N PHE A 484 -19.87 -9.12 -2.58
CA PHE A 484 -20.40 -7.77 -2.80
C PHE A 484 -21.64 -7.49 -1.94
N LYS A 485 -22.59 -8.44 -1.82
CA LYS A 485 -23.77 -8.28 -0.96
C LYS A 485 -23.38 -8.14 0.52
N GLU A 486 -22.38 -8.88 0.98
CA GLU A 486 -21.88 -8.78 2.36
C GLU A 486 -21.26 -7.40 2.62
N LEU A 487 -20.47 -6.92 1.66
CA LEU A 487 -19.62 -5.73 1.85
C LEU A 487 -20.29 -4.42 1.46
N ARG A 488 -21.37 -4.41 0.65
CA ARG A 488 -22.03 -3.18 0.18
C ARG A 488 -22.55 -2.25 1.28
N SER A 489 -22.74 -2.76 2.49
CA SER A 489 -23.14 -1.95 3.66
C SER A 489 -21.99 -1.10 4.23
N ASN A 490 -20.75 -1.41 3.82
CA ASN A 490 -19.54 -0.74 4.27
C ASN A 490 -18.63 -0.42 3.06
N GLU A 491 -18.77 0.80 2.55
CA GLU A 491 -17.99 1.30 1.41
C GLU A 491 -16.47 1.14 1.60
N HIS A 492 -15.96 1.30 2.82
CA HIS A 492 -14.54 1.15 3.11
C HIS A 492 -14.07 -0.30 2.91
N ARG A 493 -14.80 -1.29 3.48
CA ARG A 493 -14.46 -2.71 3.32
C ARG A 493 -14.63 -3.18 1.87
N LEU A 494 -15.64 -2.66 1.17
CA LEU A 494 -15.90 -2.99 -0.22
C LEU A 494 -14.77 -2.48 -1.14
N GLU A 495 -14.33 -1.25 -0.93
CA GLU A 495 -13.23 -0.66 -1.71
C GLU A 495 -11.91 -1.41 -1.49
N GLN A 496 -11.58 -1.75 -0.25
CA GLN A 496 -10.38 -2.53 0.06
C GLN A 496 -10.45 -3.94 -0.54
N TRP A 497 -11.59 -4.61 -0.46
CA TRP A 497 -11.77 -5.94 -1.06
C TRP A 497 -11.61 -5.91 -2.59
N LEU A 498 -12.18 -4.91 -3.28
CA LEU A 498 -11.99 -4.75 -4.72
C LEU A 498 -10.53 -4.46 -5.07
N LEU A 499 -9.83 -3.68 -4.24
CA LEU A 499 -8.41 -3.40 -4.42
C LEU A 499 -7.57 -4.68 -4.27
N ASP A 500 -7.80 -5.46 -3.21
CA ASP A 500 -7.12 -6.74 -2.97
C ASP A 500 -7.37 -7.72 -4.13
N LEU A 501 -8.61 -7.78 -4.60
CA LEU A 501 -9.04 -8.59 -5.74
C LEU A 501 -8.27 -8.24 -7.02
N LEU A 502 -8.10 -6.95 -7.34
CA LEU A 502 -7.37 -6.50 -8.53
C LEU A 502 -5.86 -6.58 -8.36
N MET A 503 -5.37 -6.51 -7.13
CA MET A 503 -3.95 -6.60 -6.79
C MET A 503 -3.42 -8.04 -6.80
N GLN A 504 -4.29 -9.03 -6.62
CA GLN A 504 -3.88 -10.45 -6.59
C GLN A 504 -3.07 -10.86 -7.83
N PRO A 505 -3.52 -10.63 -9.08
CA PRO A 505 -2.72 -10.87 -10.28
C PRO A 505 -1.41 -10.08 -10.33
N ILE A 506 -1.39 -8.92 -9.65
CA ILE A 506 -0.26 -7.99 -9.68
C ILE A 506 0.88 -8.45 -8.75
N LEU A 507 0.52 -9.02 -7.59
CA LEU A 507 1.43 -9.42 -6.53
C LEU A 507 1.94 -10.85 -6.69
N GLU A 508 1.09 -11.79 -7.13
CA GLU A 508 1.40 -13.22 -7.19
C GLU A 508 2.18 -13.64 -8.45
N ALA A 509 2.41 -12.73 -9.40
CA ALA A 509 3.09 -13.05 -10.67
C ALA A 509 4.62 -13.03 -10.61
N ASN A 510 5.22 -12.81 -9.42
CA ASN A 510 6.66 -12.54 -9.23
C ASN A 510 7.35 -13.53 -8.30
#